data_AF-A0A7G3GCX5-F1
#
_entry.id   AF-A0A7G3GCX5-F1
#
_cell.length_a   1.000
_cell.length_b   1.000
_cell.length_c   1.000
_cell.angle_alpha   90.00
_cell.angle_beta   90.00
_cell.angle_gamma   90.00
#
_symmetry.space_group_name_H-M   'P 1'
#
loop_
_entity.id
_entity.type
_entity.pdbx_description
1 polymer ?
#
loop_
_entity_poly.entity_id
_entity_poly.type
_entity_poly.pdbx_seq_one_letter_code
_entity_poly.pdbx_strand_id
1 'polypeptide(L)'
;MNKAEIERKLAGAHGWEGKNRLLVQLARDLPPLPTSELNDANRIVGCESTAWLTIGWQQAQIQLAADSESRIVKGLLVLLIAAYQGKTRTEIQAFDCESWLISLGLTRFLSASRGNGVKAIIGKIYDAIGEAQH
;
A
#
# COMPACT_ATOMS: atom_id res chain seq x y z
N MET A 1 10.20 -4.19 7.39
CA MET A 1 9.56 -5.50 7.17
C MET A 1 9.42 -5.72 5.67
N ASN A 2 9.78 -6.89 5.15
CA ASN A 2 9.74 -7.19 3.72
C ASN A 2 8.50 -8.02 3.32
N LYS A 3 8.26 -8.18 2.01
CA LYS A 3 7.11 -8.91 1.44
C LYS A 3 6.97 -10.35 1.98
N ALA A 4 8.08 -11.09 2.10
CA ALA A 4 8.06 -12.49 2.54
C ALA A 4 7.67 -12.64 4.03
N GLU A 5 8.10 -11.71 4.88
CA GLU A 5 7.71 -11.68 6.30
C GLU A 5 6.20 -11.43 6.47
N ILE A 6 5.65 -10.53 5.66
CA ILE A 6 4.22 -10.21 5.64
C ILE A 6 3.39 -11.40 5.19
N GLU A 7 3.80 -12.07 4.11
CA GLU A 7 3.13 -13.27 3.59
C GLU A 7 3.04 -14.35 4.66
N ARG A 8 4.15 -14.61 5.38
CA ARG A 8 4.18 -15.56 6.50
C ARG A 8 3.23 -15.17 7.64
N LYS A 9 3.21 -13.90 8.05
CA LYS A 9 2.30 -13.43 9.12
C LYS A 9 0.84 -13.58 8.70
N LEU A 10 0.49 -13.22 7.47
CA LEU A 10 -0.88 -13.33 6.94
C LEU A 10 -1.32 -14.78 6.74
N ALA A 11 -0.42 -15.68 6.37
CA ALA A 11 -0.70 -17.11 6.27
C ALA A 11 -1.05 -17.74 7.63
N GLY A 12 -0.41 -17.27 8.71
CA GLY A 12 -0.73 -17.69 10.09
C GLY A 12 -1.99 -17.05 10.68
N ALA A 13 -2.57 -16.04 10.04
CA ALA A 13 -3.77 -15.36 10.54
C ALA A 13 -5.03 -16.13 10.11
N HIS A 14 -5.74 -16.69 11.09
CA HIS A 14 -6.94 -17.49 10.83
C HIS A 14 -8.15 -16.62 10.46
N GLY A 15 -8.71 -16.89 9.29
CA GLY A 15 -9.92 -16.24 8.80
C GLY A 15 -9.78 -14.74 8.56
N TRP A 16 -10.90 -14.08 8.29
CA TRP A 16 -10.94 -12.65 8.00
C TRP A 16 -10.62 -11.80 9.24
N GLU A 17 -11.16 -12.16 10.40
CA GLU A 17 -10.95 -11.39 11.63
C GLU A 17 -9.50 -11.39 12.08
N GLY A 18 -8.81 -12.53 11.95
CA GLY A 18 -7.37 -12.63 12.22
C GLY A 18 -6.57 -11.71 11.31
N LYS A 19 -6.87 -11.71 10.01
CA LYS A 19 -6.20 -10.83 9.03
C LYS A 19 -6.47 -9.36 9.28
N ASN A 20 -7.72 -8.98 9.60
CA ASN A 20 -8.06 -7.60 9.93
C ASN A 20 -7.33 -7.12 11.20
N ARG A 21 -7.25 -7.98 12.22
CA ARG A 21 -6.50 -7.69 13.45
C ARG A 21 -5.00 -7.53 13.17
N LEU A 22 -4.44 -8.39 12.33
CA LEU A 22 -3.05 -8.29 11.90
C LEU A 22 -2.78 -6.97 11.17
N LEU A 23 -3.65 -6.53 10.25
CA LEU A 23 -3.49 -5.23 9.59
C LEU A 23 -3.42 -4.06 10.57
N VAL A 24 -4.29 -4.06 11.58
CA VAL A 24 -4.25 -3.05 12.65
C VAL A 24 -2.96 -3.11 13.46
N GLN A 25 -2.37 -4.29 13.64
CA GLN A 25 -1.05 -4.43 14.27
C GLN A 25 0.07 -3.90 13.37
N LEU A 26 0.06 -4.27 12.09
CA LEU A 26 1.05 -3.83 11.11
C LEU A 26 1.06 -2.30 10.93
N ALA A 27 -0.06 -1.62 11.17
CA ALA A 27 -0.13 -0.16 11.15
C ALA A 27 0.91 0.53 12.06
N ARG A 28 1.39 -0.16 13.10
CA ARG A 28 2.43 0.34 14.01
C ARG A 28 3.83 0.29 13.41
N ASP A 29 4.02 -0.56 12.40
CA ASP A 29 5.29 -0.73 11.71
C ASP A 29 5.46 0.31 10.58
N LEU A 30 4.46 1.15 10.32
CA LEU A 30 4.52 2.23 9.35
C LEU A 30 5.31 3.41 9.95
N PRO A 31 6.45 3.81 9.37
CA PRO A 31 7.16 5.00 9.81
C PRO A 31 6.27 6.24 9.70
N PRO A 32 6.36 7.19 10.66
CA PRO A 32 5.58 8.41 10.59
C PRO A 32 6.00 9.24 9.37
N LEU A 33 5.00 9.77 8.66
CA LEU A 33 5.23 10.69 7.56
C LEU A 33 5.41 12.12 8.13
N PRO A 34 6.39 12.91 7.67
CA PRO A 34 6.57 14.28 8.14
C PRO A 34 5.31 15.12 7.91
N THR A 35 5.01 16.06 8.81
CA THR A 35 3.81 16.90 8.71
C THR A 35 3.78 17.75 7.44
N SER A 36 4.95 18.12 6.91
CA SER A 36 5.07 18.82 5.62
C SER A 36 4.57 17.99 4.44
N GLU A 37 4.60 16.67 4.54
CA GLU A 37 4.15 15.73 3.51
C GLU A 37 2.66 15.38 3.65
N LEU A 38 2.00 15.78 4.74
CA LEU A 38 0.56 15.62 4.95
C LEU A 38 -0.24 16.75 4.26
N ASN A 39 -0.06 16.87 2.96
CA ASN A 39 -0.63 17.94 2.13
C ASN A 39 -1.51 17.39 1.01
N ASP A 40 -2.24 18.27 0.30
CA ASP A 40 -3.17 17.87 -0.75
C ASP A 40 -2.50 17.23 -1.97
N ALA A 41 -1.23 17.55 -2.27
CA ALA A 41 -0.50 16.94 -3.38
C ALA A 41 -0.22 15.45 -3.13
N ASN A 42 0.11 15.11 -1.89
CA ASN A 42 0.35 13.72 -1.49
C ASN A 42 -0.93 12.96 -1.14
N ARG A 43 -2.06 13.65 -1.02
CA ARG A 43 -3.35 13.04 -0.66
C ARG A 43 -3.80 12.03 -1.71
N ILE A 44 -4.41 10.94 -1.25
CA ILE A 44 -5.01 9.90 -2.07
C ILE A 44 -6.51 10.17 -2.16
N VAL A 45 -6.98 10.54 -3.34
CA VAL A 45 -8.40 10.81 -3.61
C VAL A 45 -9.15 9.49 -3.84
N GLY A 46 -10.37 9.37 -3.32
CA GLY A 46 -11.21 8.17 -3.50
C GLY A 46 -11.10 7.12 -2.39
N CYS A 47 -10.34 7.39 -1.32
CA CYS A 47 -10.36 6.60 -0.10
C CYS A 47 -11.42 7.16 0.88
N GLU A 48 -12.20 6.29 1.54
CA GLU A 48 -13.17 6.71 2.57
C GLU A 48 -12.49 7.39 3.76
N SER A 49 -11.26 6.97 4.08
CA SER A 49 -10.42 7.61 5.09
C SER A 49 -9.31 8.40 4.43
N THR A 50 -8.93 9.53 5.01
CA THR A 50 -7.80 10.31 4.49
C THR A 50 -6.52 9.48 4.53
N ALA A 51 -5.80 9.48 3.41
CA ALA A 51 -4.50 8.84 3.26
C ALA A 51 -3.59 9.70 2.39
N TRP A 52 -2.29 9.61 2.64
CA TRP A 52 -1.23 10.29 1.92
C TRP A 52 -0.18 9.29 1.46
N LEU A 53 0.37 9.50 0.28
CA LEU A 53 1.45 8.70 -0.28
C LEU A 53 2.43 9.63 -0.98
N THR A 54 3.68 9.60 -0.53
CA THR A 54 4.81 10.19 -1.21
C THR A 54 5.48 9.14 -2.09
N ILE A 55 5.89 9.56 -3.28
CA ILE A 55 6.57 8.69 -4.25
C ILE A 55 7.83 9.42 -4.69
N GLY A 56 8.97 8.80 -4.42
CA GLY A 56 10.28 9.23 -4.89
C GLY A 56 10.97 8.14 -5.68
N TRP A 57 12.09 8.48 -6.30
CA TRP A 57 12.95 7.54 -7.02
C TRP A 57 14.40 7.73 -6.58
N GLN A 58 15.07 6.64 -6.25
CA GLN A 58 16.48 6.62 -5.92
C GLN A 58 17.15 5.47 -6.67
N GLN A 59 18.20 5.73 -7.43
CA GLN A 59 18.92 4.71 -8.22
C GLN A 59 17.97 3.86 -9.11
N ALA A 60 17.00 4.51 -9.76
CA ALA A 60 15.95 3.88 -10.57
C ALA A 60 14.98 2.95 -9.81
N GLN A 61 15.00 2.98 -8.48
CA GLN A 61 14.11 2.22 -7.60
C GLN A 61 13.13 3.15 -6.88
N ILE A 62 11.87 2.71 -6.76
CA ILE A 62 10.81 3.50 -6.12
C ILE A 62 11.03 3.58 -4.60
N GLN A 63 10.79 4.77 -4.05
CA GLN A 63 10.80 5.06 -2.62
C GLN A 63 9.40 5.53 -2.22
N LEU A 64 8.78 4.84 -1.27
CA LEU A 64 7.42 5.09 -0.83
C LEU A 64 7.40 5.42 0.66
N ALA A 65 6.70 6.48 1.03
CA ALA A 65 6.28 6.72 2.41
C ALA A 65 4.81 7.15 2.41
N ALA A 66 4.08 6.79 3.47
CA ALA A 66 2.64 6.99 3.48
C ALA A 66 2.12 7.17 4.89
N ASP A 67 0.92 7.74 5.00
CA ASP A 67 0.16 7.76 6.24
C ASP A 67 -1.35 7.70 6.00
N SER A 68 -2.14 7.40 7.02
CA SER A 68 -3.60 7.45 6.97
C SER A 68 -4.25 7.63 8.33
N GLU A 69 -5.40 8.31 8.39
CA GLU A 69 -6.17 8.42 9.63
C GLU A 69 -6.77 7.06 10.07
N SER A 70 -6.93 6.11 9.14
CA SER A 70 -7.43 4.77 9.43
C SER A 70 -6.30 3.79 9.71
N ARG A 71 -6.33 3.15 10.89
CA ARG A 71 -5.39 2.08 11.25
C ARG A 71 -5.43 0.91 10.26
N ILE A 72 -6.61 0.58 9.74
CA ILE A 72 -6.73 -0.51 8.76
C ILE A 72 -6.04 -0.11 7.45
N VAL A 73 -6.22 1.14 7.01
CA VAL A 73 -5.57 1.65 5.80
C VAL A 73 -4.05 1.76 5.99
N LYS A 74 -3.57 2.21 7.16
CA LYS A 74 -2.13 2.13 7.49
C LYS A 74 -1.59 0.71 7.36
N GLY A 75 -2.31 -0.29 7.86
CA GLY A 75 -1.94 -1.70 7.71
C GLY A 75 -1.82 -2.12 6.24
N LEU A 76 -2.74 -1.68 5.39
CA LEU A 76 -2.69 -1.94 3.94
C LEU A 76 -1.53 -1.21 3.27
N LEU A 77 -1.25 0.04 3.65
CA LEU A 77 -0.11 0.80 3.16
C LEU A 77 1.21 0.09 3.48
N VAL A 78 1.35 -0.51 4.66
CA VAL A 78 2.52 -1.33 5.01
C VAL A 78 2.68 -2.52 4.06
N LEU A 79 1.59 -3.19 3.67
CA LEU A 79 1.66 -4.28 2.69
C LEU A 79 2.15 -3.78 1.33
N LEU A 80 1.56 -2.69 0.84
CA LEU A 80 1.88 -2.13 -0.48
C LEU A 80 3.30 -1.58 -0.53
N ILE A 81 3.74 -0.87 0.50
CA ILE A 81 5.13 -0.42 0.62
C ILE A 81 6.06 -1.64 0.61
N ALA A 82 5.81 -2.67 1.41
CA ALA A 82 6.65 -3.86 1.39
C ALA A 82 6.65 -4.62 0.05
N ALA A 83 5.59 -4.50 -0.74
CA ALA A 83 5.48 -5.11 -2.07
C ALA A 83 6.19 -4.31 -3.17
N TYR A 84 6.29 -2.99 -3.04
CA TYR A 84 6.80 -2.11 -4.10
C TYR A 84 8.12 -1.42 -3.77
N GLN A 85 8.43 -1.16 -2.50
CA GLN A 85 9.63 -0.44 -2.08
C GLN A 85 10.88 -1.06 -2.70
N GLY A 86 11.73 -0.21 -3.30
CA GLY A 86 12.99 -0.65 -3.89
C GLY A 86 12.85 -1.34 -5.26
N LYS A 87 11.63 -1.44 -5.82
CA LYS A 87 11.44 -2.00 -7.16
C LYS A 87 11.69 -0.96 -8.26
N THR A 88 12.19 -1.43 -9.39
CA THR A 88 12.28 -0.69 -10.65
C THR A 88 10.92 -0.56 -11.33
N ARG A 89 10.80 0.39 -12.27
CA ARG A 89 9.58 0.56 -13.09
C ARG A 89 9.12 -0.75 -13.74
N THR A 90 10.05 -1.51 -14.31
CA THR A 90 9.78 -2.80 -14.95
C THR A 90 9.26 -3.84 -13.96
N GLU A 91 9.85 -3.94 -12.77
CA GLU A 91 9.40 -4.88 -11.74
C GLU A 91 8.03 -4.51 -11.17
N ILE A 92 7.71 -3.20 -11.11
CA ILE A 92 6.39 -2.74 -10.69
C ILE A 92 5.35 -3.07 -11.76
N GLN A 93 5.64 -2.82 -13.04
CA GLN A 93 4.75 -3.17 -14.15
C GLN A 93 4.50 -4.68 -14.26
N ALA A 94 5.50 -5.50 -13.96
CA ALA A 94 5.39 -6.96 -13.98
C ALA A 94 4.68 -7.55 -12.75
N PHE A 95 4.44 -6.75 -11.71
CA PHE A 95 3.85 -7.24 -10.46
C PHE A 95 2.32 -7.13 -10.47
N ASP A 96 1.65 -8.28 -10.48
CA ASP A 96 0.21 -8.36 -10.28
C ASP A 96 -0.16 -8.25 -8.79
N CYS A 97 -0.39 -7.01 -8.35
CA CYS A 97 -0.76 -6.71 -6.98
C CYS A 97 -2.16 -7.21 -6.61
N GLU A 98 -3.09 -7.27 -7.57
CA GLU A 98 -4.45 -7.72 -7.31
C GLU A 98 -4.44 -9.21 -6.99
N SER A 99 -3.85 -10.03 -7.85
CA SER A 99 -3.68 -11.48 -7.61
C SER A 99 -2.90 -11.76 -6.33
N TRP A 100 -1.89 -10.94 -6.01
CA TRP A 100 -1.16 -11.04 -4.75
C TRP A 100 -2.07 -10.82 -3.53
N LEU A 101 -2.87 -9.75 -3.50
CA LEU A 101 -3.83 -9.50 -2.41
C LEU A 101 -4.90 -10.60 -2.30
N ILE A 102 -5.34 -11.15 -3.44
CA ILE A 102 -6.26 -12.28 -3.48
C ILE A 102 -5.62 -13.51 -2.81
N SER A 103 -4.36 -13.84 -3.16
CA SER A 103 -3.61 -14.95 -2.56
C SER A 103 -3.45 -14.83 -1.04
N LEU A 104 -3.36 -13.59 -0.55
CA LEU A 104 -3.31 -13.27 0.87
C LEU A 104 -4.68 -13.37 1.56
N GLY A 105 -5.75 -13.67 0.82
CA GLY A 105 -7.13 -13.69 1.30
C GLY A 105 -7.61 -12.32 1.79
N LEU A 106 -7.15 -11.25 1.12
CA LEU A 106 -7.52 -9.86 1.37
C LEU A 106 -8.53 -9.32 0.35
N THR A 107 -9.22 -10.21 -0.37
CA THR A 107 -10.25 -9.91 -1.39
C THR A 107 -11.33 -8.94 -0.91
N ARG A 108 -11.66 -8.95 0.39
CA ARG A 108 -12.62 -8.01 0.98
C ARG A 108 -12.20 -6.54 0.90
N PHE A 109 -10.90 -6.27 0.75
CA PHE A 109 -10.39 -4.92 0.49
C PHE A 109 -10.38 -4.55 -0.99
N LEU A 110 -10.82 -5.45 -1.88
CA LEU A 110 -10.94 -5.21 -3.31
C LEU A 110 -12.40 -5.03 -3.75
N SER A 111 -13.36 -5.22 -2.83
CA SER A 111 -14.79 -5.11 -3.13
C SER A 111 -15.23 -3.68 -3.46
N ALA A 112 -16.31 -3.50 -4.21
CA ALA A 112 -16.77 -2.18 -4.65
C ALA A 112 -17.06 -1.16 -3.51
N SER A 113 -17.36 -1.63 -2.29
CA SER A 113 -17.65 -0.76 -1.15
C SER A 113 -16.40 -0.30 -0.37
N ARG A 114 -15.26 -1.01 -0.47
CA ARG A 114 -14.04 -0.72 0.32
C ARG A 114 -12.75 -0.71 -0.50
N GLY A 115 -12.82 -1.17 -1.74
CA GLY A 115 -11.69 -1.32 -2.66
C GLY A 115 -11.32 -0.06 -3.42
N ASN A 116 -12.14 0.99 -3.33
CA ASN A 116 -11.81 2.28 -3.92
C ASN A 116 -10.51 2.84 -3.32
N GLY A 117 -10.28 2.65 -2.02
CA GLY A 117 -9.04 3.08 -1.36
C GLY A 117 -7.80 2.33 -1.84
N VAL A 118 -7.84 0.99 -1.89
CA VAL A 118 -6.69 0.17 -2.34
C VAL A 118 -6.39 0.43 -3.81
N LYS A 119 -7.44 0.48 -4.66
CA LYS A 119 -7.28 0.78 -6.08
C LYS A 119 -6.73 2.19 -6.31
N ALA A 120 -7.14 3.18 -5.52
CA ALA A 120 -6.60 4.53 -5.60
C ALA A 120 -5.11 4.60 -5.23
N ILE A 121 -4.68 3.86 -4.20
CA ILE A 121 -3.26 3.77 -3.84
C ILE A 121 -2.45 3.12 -4.97
N ILE A 122 -2.94 1.99 -5.50
CA ILE A 122 -2.29 1.28 -6.60
C ILE A 122 -2.23 2.18 -7.85
N GLY A 123 -3.31 2.86 -8.18
CA GLY A 123 -3.38 3.82 -9.28
C GLY A 123 -2.32 4.91 -9.17
N LYS A 124 -2.21 5.57 -8.01
CA LYS A 124 -1.18 6.61 -7.78
C LYS A 124 0.25 6.08 -7.97
N ILE A 125 0.52 4.81 -7.65
CA ILE A 125 1.82 4.17 -7.93
C ILE A 125 2.02 3.97 -9.43
N TYR A 126 1.01 3.48 -10.15
CA TYR A 126 1.09 3.29 -11.60
C TYR A 126 1.21 4.61 -12.37
N ASP A 127 0.50 5.65 -11.95
CA ASP A 127 0.58 6.99 -12.55
C ASP A 127 2.02 7.54 -12.44
N ALA A 128 2.66 7.40 -11.27
CA ALA A 128 4.06 7.79 -11.07
C ALA A 128 5.07 6.99 -11.93
N ILE A 129 4.67 5.82 -12.44
CA ILE A 129 5.48 5.07 -13.42
C ILE A 129 5.33 5.66 -14.82
N GLY A 130 4.12 6.07 -15.20
CA GLY A 130 3.79 6.62 -16.52
C GLY A 130 4.26 8.06 -16.73
N GLU A 131 4.31 8.87 -15.68
CA GLU A 131 4.71 10.29 -15.75
C GLU A 131 6.18 10.53 -16.13
N ALA A 132 7.05 9.50 -16.14
CA ALA A 132 8.47 9.65 -16.48
C ALA A 132 8.78 9.70 -17.99
N GLN A 133 7.80 10.05 -18.83
CA GLN A 133 7.98 10.19 -20.28
C GLN A 133 7.71 11.60 -20.83
N HIS A 134 7.65 12.64 -20.00
CA HIS A 134 7.64 14.04 -20.48
C HIS A 134 8.82 14.84 -19.95
#